data_AF-A0A7V3X4S6-F1
#
_entry.id   AF-A0A7V3X4S6-F1
#
_cell.length_a   1.000
_cell.length_b   1.000
_cell.length_c   1.000
_cell.angle_alpha   90.00
_cell.angle_beta   90.00
_cell.angle_gamma   90.00
#
_symmetry.space_group_name_H-M   'P 1'
#
loop_
_entity.id
_entity.type
_entity.pdbx_description
1 polymer ?
#
loop_
_entity_poly.entity_id
_entity_poly.type
_entity_poly.pdbx_seq_one_letter_code
_entity_poly.pdbx_strand_id
1 'polypeptide(L)'
;MSQEYIAIFMFASMMLALLTGQRVFGAIGGIAAIAAVALWGTGGSDIPFSAAMKVMKWYPMLTLPMFIFMGYVLSESKIADDLYKMFHVWMGSVSGGLAIGTIGLMVLISAMNGLSVAGMAIGATIALPELLRRGYDKRMVTGVIQAGSSLGILVPPSVVLVLYAMIARAPVSKLWMAGIIPGLMMAGMFIVYIYIRCKITPSLGPALSKEELVEFEEISEHPIRFNFFVLAGIAVLIISPMTGILPFNTAALIALGLFALFAVFRNKPGTSYDLYLKEKNRLLFSGMLPLVIFFSMMVPFINGWTSLVESSAVGAMTAFGAAVLKGRMTRHVFEESVRNTLAISCMFMLIVVAALGFGAVFDGLGAVRAIDGLFREQLGLNPW
;
A
#
# COMPACT_ATOMS: atom_id res chain seq x y z
N MET A 1 -14.64 -0.76 40.88
CA MET A 1 -13.39 -0.23 40.29
C MET A 1 -13.65 1.18 39.83
N SER A 2 -12.68 2.10 39.93
CA SER A 2 -12.80 3.40 39.24
C SER A 2 -12.88 3.16 37.73
N GLN A 3 -13.53 4.07 36.99
CA GLN A 3 -13.68 3.98 35.53
C GLN A 3 -12.33 3.85 34.81
N GLU A 4 -11.29 4.48 35.35
CA GLU A 4 -9.91 4.40 34.86
C GLU A 4 -9.35 2.98 34.92
N TYR A 5 -9.51 2.27 36.05
CA TYR A 5 -9.03 0.89 36.16
C TYR A 5 -9.78 -0.06 35.23
N ILE A 6 -11.07 0.19 34.97
CA ILE A 6 -11.85 -0.60 34.01
C ILE A 6 -11.33 -0.37 32.58
N ALA A 7 -11.06 0.88 32.21
CA ALA A 7 -10.50 1.24 30.92
C ALA A 7 -9.11 0.61 30.71
N ILE A 8 -8.22 0.70 31.70
CA ILE A 8 -6.90 0.07 31.67
C ILE A 8 -7.03 -1.45 31.54
N PHE A 9 -7.92 -2.07 32.32
CA PHE A 9 -8.16 -3.50 32.26
C PHE A 9 -8.69 -3.96 30.89
N MET A 10 -9.62 -3.22 30.30
CA MET A 10 -10.11 -3.49 28.93
C MET A 10 -9.00 -3.38 27.90
N PHE A 11 -8.15 -2.35 28.00
CA PHE A 11 -7.04 -2.17 27.06
C PHE A 11 -5.96 -3.25 27.23
N ALA A 12 -5.60 -3.58 28.47
CA ALA A 12 -4.62 -4.62 28.77
C ALA A 12 -5.10 -6.02 28.33
N SER A 13 -6.35 -6.36 28.62
CA SER A 13 -6.95 -7.61 28.15
C SER A 13 -7.02 -7.67 26.62
N MET A 14 -7.28 -6.54 25.95
CA MET A 14 -7.24 -6.46 24.49
C MET A 14 -5.84 -6.72 23.94
N MET A 15 -4.80 -6.12 24.54
CA MET A 15 -3.42 -6.38 24.16
C MET A 15 -3.05 -7.86 24.36
N LEU A 16 -3.39 -8.44 25.51
CA LEU A 16 -3.14 -9.86 25.78
C LEU A 16 -3.85 -10.77 24.78
N ALA A 17 -5.12 -10.49 24.45
CA ALA A 17 -5.85 -11.26 23.46
C ALA A 17 -5.22 -11.16 22.07
N LEU A 18 -4.74 -9.97 21.67
CA LEU A 18 -4.02 -9.81 20.40
C LEU A 18 -2.69 -10.59 20.37
N LEU A 19 -1.98 -10.70 21.49
CA LEU A 19 -0.74 -11.49 21.59
C LEU A 19 -0.96 -13.00 21.41
N THR A 20 -2.18 -13.51 21.65
CA THR A 20 -2.50 -14.93 21.41
C THR A 20 -2.63 -15.30 19.93
N GLY A 21 -2.54 -14.32 19.02
CA GLY A 21 -2.67 -14.54 17.58
C GLY A 21 -4.12 -14.73 17.09
N GLN A 22 -5.10 -14.44 17.95
CA GLN A 22 -6.52 -14.48 17.57
C GLN A 22 -6.86 -13.39 16.55
N ARG A 23 -7.95 -13.58 15.81
CA ARG A 23 -8.41 -12.59 14.82
C ARG A 23 -8.71 -11.26 15.51
N VAL A 24 -8.19 -10.17 14.96
CA VAL A 24 -8.26 -8.82 15.55
C VAL A 24 -9.69 -8.42 15.93
N PHE A 25 -10.69 -8.67 15.07
CA PHE A 25 -12.08 -8.34 15.38
C PHE A 25 -12.63 -9.14 16.56
N GLY A 26 -12.18 -10.39 16.74
CA GLY A 26 -12.62 -11.25 17.85
C GLY A 26 -12.02 -10.80 19.18
N ALA A 27 -10.75 -10.43 19.18
CA ALA A 27 -10.09 -9.87 20.36
C ALA A 27 -10.73 -8.55 20.80
N ILE A 28 -10.84 -7.57 19.89
CA ILE A 28 -11.40 -6.25 20.20
C ILE A 28 -12.90 -6.34 20.51
N GLY A 29 -13.66 -6.99 19.63
CA GLY A 29 -15.12 -7.04 19.71
C GLY A 29 -15.62 -7.95 20.83
N GLY A 30 -14.92 -9.07 21.09
CA GLY A 30 -15.24 -9.97 22.20
C GLY A 30 -15.04 -9.28 23.56
N ILE A 31 -13.93 -8.58 23.75
CA ILE A 31 -13.67 -7.84 25.00
C ILE A 31 -14.65 -6.68 25.15
N ALA A 32 -14.95 -5.96 24.07
CA ALA A 32 -15.97 -4.92 24.08
C ALA A 32 -17.34 -5.47 24.49
N ALA A 33 -17.77 -6.60 23.91
CA ALA A 33 -19.06 -7.21 24.21
C ALA A 33 -19.13 -7.74 25.65
N ILE A 34 -18.09 -8.42 26.13
CA ILE A 34 -18.00 -8.92 27.51
C ILE A 34 -18.03 -7.74 28.49
N ALA A 35 -17.26 -6.68 28.24
CA ALA A 35 -17.25 -5.48 29.07
C ALA A 35 -18.61 -4.78 29.06
N ALA A 36 -19.25 -4.63 27.89
CA ALA A 36 -20.56 -4.00 27.78
C ALA A 36 -21.62 -4.72 28.61
N VAL A 37 -21.67 -6.06 28.55
CA VAL A 37 -22.61 -6.87 29.32
C VAL A 37 -22.26 -6.85 30.81
N ALA A 38 -20.98 -6.90 31.18
CA ALA A 38 -20.55 -6.83 32.57
C ALA A 38 -20.87 -5.48 33.24
N LEU A 39 -20.84 -4.39 32.47
CA LEU A 39 -21.07 -3.03 32.97
C LEU A 39 -22.54 -2.63 32.99
N TRP A 40 -23.29 -2.97 31.93
CA TRP A 40 -24.67 -2.50 31.71
C TRP A 40 -25.70 -3.62 31.57
N GLY A 41 -25.34 -4.87 31.86
CA GLY A 41 -26.25 -6.01 31.78
C GLY A 41 -26.72 -6.31 30.36
N THR A 42 -27.96 -6.79 30.22
CA THR A 42 -28.53 -7.17 28.92
C THR A 42 -28.65 -5.99 27.95
N GLY A 43 -28.81 -4.76 28.45
CA GLY A 43 -28.81 -3.54 27.62
C GLY A 43 -27.45 -3.22 27.00
N GLY A 44 -26.34 -3.76 27.53
CA GLY A 44 -25.00 -3.61 26.94
C GLY A 44 -24.87 -4.28 25.57
N SER A 45 -25.74 -5.25 25.25
CA SER A 45 -25.74 -5.95 23.95
C SER A 45 -26.17 -5.07 22.77
N ASP A 46 -26.86 -3.96 23.03
CA ASP A 46 -27.29 -3.00 22.00
C ASP A 46 -26.11 -2.19 21.43
N ILE A 47 -24.99 -2.11 22.15
CA ILE A 47 -23.80 -1.34 21.74
C ILE A 47 -23.14 -1.98 20.49
N PRO A 48 -22.74 -3.26 20.50
CA PRO A 48 -22.25 -3.94 19.29
C PRO A 48 -23.25 -3.94 18.14
N PHE A 49 -24.55 -4.10 18.42
CA PHE A 49 -25.59 -4.09 17.39
C PHE A 49 -25.69 -2.72 16.70
N SER A 50 -25.71 -1.64 17.49
CA SER A 50 -25.74 -0.28 16.97
C SER A 50 -24.48 0.05 16.16
N ALA A 51 -23.31 -0.43 16.60
CA ALA A 51 -22.06 -0.30 15.84
C ALA A 51 -22.16 -1.01 14.47
N ALA A 52 -22.71 -2.24 14.43
CA ALA A 52 -22.95 -2.96 13.17
C ALA A 52 -23.87 -2.18 12.22
N MET A 53 -25.00 -1.67 12.73
CA MET A 53 -25.93 -0.85 11.96
C MET A 53 -25.28 0.43 11.42
N LYS A 54 -24.38 1.05 12.19
CA LYS A 54 -23.64 2.25 11.78
C LYS A 54 -22.67 1.96 10.63
N VAL A 55 -21.93 0.85 10.68
CA VAL A 55 -21.02 0.44 9.59
C VAL A 55 -21.78 0.14 8.31
N MET A 56 -22.91 -0.57 8.39
CA MET A 56 -23.71 -0.93 7.20
C MET A 56 -24.26 0.31 6.47
N LYS A 57 -24.53 1.40 7.18
CA LYS A 57 -25.02 2.66 6.58
C LYS A 57 -23.90 3.60 6.13
N TRP A 58 -22.64 3.19 6.27
CA TRP A 58 -21.52 4.09 6.06
C TRP A 58 -21.15 4.17 4.58
N TYR A 59 -21.48 5.27 3.92
CA TYR A 59 -21.27 5.47 2.48
C TYR A 59 -19.83 5.13 2.00
N PRO A 60 -18.74 5.48 2.73
CA PRO A 60 -17.38 5.15 2.30
C PRO A 60 -17.00 3.67 2.41
N MET A 61 -17.83 2.82 3.04
CA MET A 61 -17.64 1.36 2.97
C MET A 61 -17.79 0.83 1.55
N LEU A 62 -18.44 1.57 0.64
CA LEU A 62 -18.51 1.21 -0.79
C LEU A 62 -17.15 1.30 -1.49
N THR A 63 -16.28 2.20 -1.03
CA THR A 63 -14.94 2.42 -1.59
C THR A 63 -14.00 1.26 -1.27
N LEU A 64 -14.13 0.65 -0.10
CA LEU A 64 -13.21 -0.34 0.42
C LEU A 64 -13.09 -1.60 -0.48
N PRO A 65 -14.20 -2.27 -0.87
CA PRO A 65 -14.14 -3.39 -1.81
C PRO A 65 -13.54 -3.02 -3.16
N MET A 66 -13.75 -1.79 -3.65
CA MET A 66 -13.20 -1.36 -4.95
C MET A 66 -11.67 -1.26 -4.90
N PHE A 67 -11.11 -0.72 -3.80
CA PHE A 67 -9.66 -0.70 -3.59
C PHE A 67 -9.07 -2.09 -3.45
N ILE A 68 -9.72 -2.97 -2.70
CA ILE A 68 -9.28 -4.35 -2.53
C ILE A 68 -9.33 -5.11 -3.85
N PHE A 69 -10.43 -4.99 -4.58
CA PHE A 69 -10.60 -5.61 -5.90
C PHE A 69 -9.53 -5.17 -6.89
N MET A 70 -9.31 -3.86 -6.97
CA MET A 70 -8.23 -3.31 -7.79
C MET A 70 -6.88 -3.95 -7.44
N GLY A 71 -6.55 -4.07 -6.15
CA GLY A 71 -5.30 -4.69 -5.71
C GLY A 71 -5.16 -6.15 -6.10
N TYR A 72 -6.22 -6.94 -5.94
CA TYR A 72 -6.19 -8.36 -6.30
C TYR A 72 -6.16 -8.57 -7.81
N VAL A 73 -6.92 -7.80 -8.58
CA VAL A 73 -6.86 -7.87 -10.05
C VAL A 73 -5.42 -7.68 -10.54
N LEU A 74 -4.68 -6.75 -9.96
CA LEU A 74 -3.29 -6.46 -10.35
C LEU A 74 -2.29 -7.50 -9.86
N SER A 75 -2.50 -8.05 -8.66
CA SER A 75 -1.70 -9.15 -8.12
C SER A 75 -1.89 -10.44 -8.93
N GLU A 76 -3.13 -10.85 -9.15
CA GLU A 76 -3.48 -12.14 -9.78
C GLU A 76 -3.33 -12.15 -11.31
N SER A 77 -3.38 -10.99 -11.97
CA SER A 77 -3.14 -10.89 -13.42
C SER A 77 -1.66 -10.88 -13.81
N LYS A 78 -0.73 -11.29 -12.93
CA LYS A 78 0.73 -11.36 -13.20
C LYS A 78 1.36 -10.02 -13.60
N ILE A 79 0.66 -8.90 -13.37
CA ILE A 79 1.22 -7.56 -13.60
C ILE A 79 2.33 -7.30 -12.59
N ALA A 80 2.16 -7.77 -11.34
CA ALA A 80 3.18 -7.75 -10.30
C ALA A 80 4.48 -8.48 -10.72
N ASP A 81 4.38 -9.60 -11.42
CA ASP A 81 5.54 -10.35 -11.92
C ASP A 81 6.38 -9.52 -12.90
N ASP A 82 5.73 -8.79 -13.82
CA ASP A 82 6.45 -7.95 -14.77
C ASP A 82 7.09 -6.73 -14.08
N LEU A 83 6.41 -6.16 -13.10
CA LEU A 83 6.97 -5.08 -12.27
C LEU A 83 8.19 -5.57 -11.50
N TYR A 84 8.12 -6.78 -10.95
CA TYR A 84 9.26 -7.40 -10.28
C TYR A 84 10.44 -7.60 -11.25
N LYS A 85 10.20 -8.15 -12.45
CA LYS A 85 11.22 -8.29 -13.51
C LYS A 85 11.80 -6.94 -13.94
N MET A 86 11.00 -5.88 -13.96
CA MET A 86 11.47 -4.54 -14.28
C MET A 86 12.47 -4.05 -13.22
N PHE A 87 12.11 -4.11 -11.93
CA PHE A 87 13.01 -3.73 -10.83
C PHE A 87 14.25 -4.61 -10.75
N HIS A 88 14.10 -5.89 -11.11
CA HIS A 88 15.20 -6.84 -11.21
C HIS A 88 16.28 -6.34 -12.19
N VAL A 89 15.88 -5.99 -13.41
CA VAL A 89 16.79 -5.47 -14.45
C VAL A 89 17.36 -4.11 -14.05
N TRP A 90 16.56 -3.24 -13.42
CA TRP A 90 16.99 -1.88 -13.09
C TRP A 90 18.01 -1.81 -11.97
N MET A 91 17.93 -2.73 -11.01
CA MET A 91 18.76 -2.69 -9.80
C MET A 91 19.79 -3.83 -9.74
N GLY A 92 19.83 -4.74 -10.73
CA GLY A 92 20.67 -5.94 -10.71
C GLY A 92 22.19 -5.69 -10.60
N SER A 93 22.68 -4.54 -11.07
CA SER A 93 24.10 -4.17 -11.02
C SER A 93 24.57 -3.62 -9.66
N VAL A 94 23.64 -3.38 -8.72
CA VAL A 94 23.94 -2.80 -7.40
C VAL A 94 24.04 -3.92 -6.36
N SER A 95 25.02 -3.83 -5.44
CA SER A 95 25.10 -4.72 -4.27
C SER A 95 23.84 -4.61 -3.40
N GLY A 96 23.14 -5.72 -3.17
CA GLY A 96 21.80 -5.72 -2.53
C GLY A 96 20.67 -5.17 -3.41
N GLY A 97 20.92 -4.96 -4.70
CA GLY A 97 20.03 -4.29 -5.62
C GLY A 97 18.66 -4.94 -5.78
N LEU A 98 18.57 -6.27 -5.67
CA LEU A 98 17.27 -6.98 -5.74
C LEU A 98 16.40 -6.72 -4.50
N ALA A 99 17.01 -6.61 -3.32
CA ALA A 99 16.30 -6.23 -2.10
C ALA A 99 15.84 -4.76 -2.17
N ILE A 100 16.67 -3.86 -2.72
CA ILE A 100 16.28 -2.46 -2.97
C ILE A 100 15.13 -2.39 -3.99
N GLY A 101 15.22 -3.15 -5.08
CA GLY A 101 14.18 -3.26 -6.09
C GLY A 101 12.87 -3.81 -5.51
N THR A 102 12.95 -4.70 -4.53
CA THR A 102 11.77 -5.20 -3.79
C THR A 102 11.08 -4.08 -3.02
N ILE A 103 11.81 -3.18 -2.34
CA ILE A 103 11.19 -2.00 -1.70
C ILE A 103 10.52 -1.09 -2.75
N GLY A 104 11.19 -0.84 -3.88
CA GLY A 104 10.61 -0.05 -4.97
C GLY A 104 9.33 -0.66 -5.53
N LEU A 105 9.32 -1.98 -5.73
CA LEU A 105 8.12 -2.72 -6.11
C LEU A 105 7.01 -2.55 -5.07
N MET A 106 7.31 -2.69 -3.78
CA MET A 106 6.32 -2.54 -2.73
C MET A 106 5.73 -1.14 -2.68
N VAL A 107 6.52 -0.09 -2.92
CA VAL A 107 6.02 1.29 -3.03
C VAL A 107 5.06 1.43 -4.20
N LEU A 108 5.40 0.88 -5.38
CA LEU A 108 4.51 0.95 -6.54
C LEU A 108 3.21 0.16 -6.33
N ILE A 109 3.29 -1.06 -5.80
CA ILE A 109 2.11 -1.88 -5.49
C ILE A 109 1.23 -1.19 -4.45
N SER A 110 1.85 -0.59 -3.42
CA SER A 110 1.17 0.20 -2.41
C SER A 110 0.41 1.38 -3.03
N ALA A 111 1.05 2.09 -3.95
CA ALA A 111 0.43 3.20 -4.69
C ALA A 111 -0.66 2.77 -5.68
N MET A 112 -0.86 1.47 -5.89
CA MET A 112 -1.97 0.96 -6.71
C MET A 112 -3.17 0.56 -5.87
N ASN A 113 -2.97 -0.03 -4.69
CA ASN A 113 -4.04 -0.72 -3.97
C ASN A 113 -4.18 -0.37 -2.49
N GLY A 114 -3.20 0.30 -1.87
CA GLY A 114 -3.31 0.77 -0.50
C GLY A 114 -3.45 -0.31 0.58
N LEU A 115 -3.01 -1.53 0.29
CA LEU A 115 -3.20 -2.70 1.15
C LEU A 115 -1.89 -3.43 1.40
N SER A 116 -1.46 -3.45 2.67
CA SER A 116 -0.26 -4.18 3.08
C SER A 116 -0.33 -5.68 2.83
N VAL A 117 -1.53 -6.28 2.87
CA VAL A 117 -1.71 -7.72 2.65
C VAL A 117 -1.35 -8.11 1.22
N ALA A 118 -1.66 -7.27 0.23
CA ALA A 118 -1.33 -7.52 -1.17
C ALA A 118 0.19 -7.48 -1.41
N GLY A 119 0.87 -6.47 -0.85
CA GLY A 119 2.34 -6.40 -0.88
C GLY A 119 3.00 -7.61 -0.21
N MET A 120 2.46 -8.06 0.93
CA MET A 120 2.97 -9.22 1.64
C MET A 120 2.75 -10.52 0.86
N ALA A 121 1.59 -10.70 0.22
CA ALA A 121 1.32 -11.86 -0.63
C ALA A 121 2.33 -11.94 -1.79
N ILE A 122 2.49 -10.85 -2.56
CA ILE A 122 3.47 -10.75 -3.66
C ILE A 122 4.90 -10.98 -3.14
N GLY A 123 5.24 -10.36 -2.02
CA GLY A 123 6.56 -10.51 -1.41
C GLY A 123 6.85 -11.95 -1.02
N ALA A 124 5.88 -12.65 -0.44
CA ALA A 124 6.04 -14.03 0.00
C ALA A 124 6.03 -15.04 -1.15
N THR A 125 5.20 -14.83 -2.19
CA THR A 125 5.03 -15.78 -3.29
C THR A 125 6.01 -15.57 -4.43
N ILE A 126 6.47 -14.34 -4.66
CA ILE A 126 7.34 -13.98 -5.80
C ILE A 126 8.72 -13.54 -5.32
N ALA A 127 8.82 -12.53 -4.46
CA ALA A 127 10.11 -11.94 -4.11
C ALA A 127 10.97 -12.85 -3.21
N LEU A 128 10.36 -13.49 -2.21
CA LEU A 128 11.04 -14.36 -1.25
C LEU A 128 11.75 -15.56 -1.93
N PRO A 129 11.07 -16.42 -2.69
CA PRO A 129 11.72 -17.57 -3.32
C PRO A 129 12.84 -17.14 -4.27
N GLU A 130 12.66 -16.04 -5.00
CA GLU A 130 13.64 -15.57 -5.96
C GLU A 130 14.90 -14.99 -5.28
N LEU A 131 14.74 -14.20 -4.22
CA LEU A 131 15.88 -13.67 -3.45
C LEU A 131 16.65 -14.81 -2.76
N LEU A 132 15.96 -15.81 -2.21
CA LEU A 132 16.59 -16.99 -1.62
C LEU A 132 17.33 -17.85 -2.64
N ARG A 133 16.76 -18.04 -3.85
CA ARG A 133 17.41 -18.76 -4.96
C ARG A 133 18.76 -18.15 -5.33
N ARG A 134 18.91 -16.84 -5.13
CA ARG A 134 20.12 -16.06 -5.42
C ARG A 134 21.06 -15.89 -4.23
N GLY A 135 20.82 -16.62 -3.14
CA GLY A 135 21.71 -16.61 -1.97
C GLY A 135 21.59 -15.37 -1.09
N TYR A 136 20.49 -14.62 -1.15
CA TYR A 136 20.23 -13.56 -0.17
C TYR A 136 19.91 -14.17 1.20
N ASP A 137 20.33 -13.48 2.26
CA ASP A 137 20.06 -13.93 3.63
C ASP A 137 18.55 -13.94 3.95
N LYS A 138 18.05 -15.06 4.48
CA LYS A 138 16.63 -15.26 4.77
C LYS A 138 16.07 -14.24 5.77
N ARG A 139 16.84 -13.84 6.79
CA ARG A 139 16.38 -12.86 7.79
C ARG A 139 16.27 -11.47 7.17
N MET A 140 17.25 -11.09 6.35
CA MET A 140 17.21 -9.83 5.62
C MET A 140 16.02 -9.78 4.67
N VAL A 141 15.83 -10.81 3.83
CA VAL A 141 14.74 -10.87 2.84
C VAL A 141 13.37 -10.80 3.49
N THR A 142 13.16 -11.59 4.54
CA THR A 142 11.88 -11.57 5.28
C THR A 142 11.63 -10.23 5.95
N GLY A 143 12.67 -9.55 6.44
CA GLY A 143 12.58 -8.17 6.96
C GLY A 143 12.23 -7.15 5.86
N VAL A 144 12.88 -7.22 4.69
CA VAL A 144 12.63 -6.34 3.54
C VAL A 144 11.19 -6.46 3.05
N ILE A 145 10.67 -7.68 2.94
CA ILE A 145 9.29 -7.91 2.51
C ILE A 145 8.30 -7.34 3.52
N GLN A 146 8.49 -7.60 4.81
CA GLN A 146 7.61 -7.08 5.87
C GLN A 146 7.65 -5.55 5.94
N ALA A 147 8.84 -4.96 5.90
CA ALA A 147 9.03 -3.51 5.91
C ALA A 147 8.44 -2.84 4.66
N GLY A 148 8.68 -3.40 3.47
CA GLY A 148 8.10 -2.87 2.24
C GLY A 148 6.57 -2.98 2.22
N SER A 149 6.01 -4.08 2.71
CA SER A 149 4.56 -4.29 2.76
C SER A 149 3.84 -3.29 3.68
N SER A 150 4.48 -2.84 4.76
CA SER A 150 3.86 -1.85 5.66
C SER A 150 3.73 -0.45 5.03
N LEU A 151 4.50 -0.13 3.98
CA LEU A 151 4.39 1.12 3.23
C LEU A 151 3.00 1.29 2.57
N GLY A 152 2.29 0.19 2.33
CA GLY A 152 0.90 0.17 1.85
C GLY A 152 -0.09 0.94 2.72
N ILE A 153 0.25 1.16 4.00
CA ILE A 153 -0.55 1.95 4.93
C ILE A 153 -0.40 3.45 4.65
N LEU A 154 0.77 3.90 4.20
CA LEU A 154 1.13 5.32 4.10
C LEU A 154 1.01 5.86 2.68
N VAL A 155 1.45 5.10 1.68
CA VAL A 155 1.50 5.55 0.29
C VAL A 155 0.09 5.55 -0.31
N PRO A 156 -0.42 6.69 -0.81
CA PRO A 156 -1.77 6.75 -1.36
C PRO A 156 -1.88 6.05 -2.72
N PRO A 157 -3.08 5.58 -3.11
CA PRO A 157 -4.29 5.51 -2.28
C PRO A 157 -4.10 4.50 -1.16
N SER A 158 -4.47 4.85 0.08
CA SER A 158 -4.37 3.95 1.24
C SER A 158 -5.74 3.74 1.85
N VAL A 159 -6.16 2.47 1.90
CA VAL A 159 -7.42 2.05 2.54
C VAL A 159 -7.39 2.41 4.03
N VAL A 160 -6.26 2.19 4.69
CA VAL A 160 -6.13 2.44 6.14
C VAL A 160 -6.25 3.94 6.44
N LEU A 161 -5.64 4.80 5.63
CA LEU A 161 -5.78 6.25 5.77
C LEU A 161 -7.20 6.73 5.45
N VAL A 162 -7.92 6.10 4.52
CA VAL A 162 -9.35 6.37 4.31
C VAL A 162 -10.13 6.07 5.58
N LEU A 163 -9.96 4.89 6.17
CA LEU A 163 -10.68 4.52 7.40
C LEU A 163 -10.36 5.50 8.54
N TYR A 164 -9.08 5.83 8.71
CA TYR A 164 -8.65 6.84 9.68
C TYR A 164 -9.30 8.20 9.43
N ALA A 165 -9.28 8.69 8.19
CA ALA A 165 -9.92 9.94 7.79
C ALA A 165 -11.41 9.96 8.13
N MET A 166 -12.08 8.83 7.88
CA MET A 166 -13.51 8.70 8.12
C MET A 166 -13.86 8.69 9.62
N ILE A 167 -13.03 8.04 10.45
CA ILE A 167 -13.19 8.05 11.91
C ILE A 167 -12.88 9.44 12.46
N ALA A 168 -11.77 10.05 12.03
CA ALA A 168 -11.31 11.37 12.45
C ALA A 168 -12.12 12.53 11.86
N ARG A 169 -13.08 12.25 10.96
CA ARG A 169 -13.84 13.25 10.17
C ARG A 169 -12.94 14.26 9.45
N ALA A 170 -11.79 13.80 8.98
CA ALA A 170 -10.81 14.61 8.26
C ALA A 170 -10.96 14.40 6.73
N PRO A 171 -10.63 15.40 5.89
CA PRO A 171 -10.61 15.22 4.45
C PRO A 171 -9.58 14.15 4.03
N VAL A 172 -10.05 13.10 3.34
CA VAL A 172 -9.22 11.97 2.88
C VAL A 172 -8.07 12.44 1.99
N SER A 173 -8.33 13.37 1.07
CA SER A 173 -7.31 13.92 0.16
C SER A 173 -6.13 14.54 0.91
N LYS A 174 -6.40 15.27 2.01
CA LYS A 174 -5.35 15.87 2.84
C LYS A 174 -4.51 14.80 3.55
N LEU A 175 -5.15 13.75 4.08
CA LEU A 175 -4.43 12.66 4.75
C LEU A 175 -3.59 11.84 3.78
N TRP A 176 -4.10 11.56 2.58
CA TRP A 176 -3.30 10.92 1.53
C TRP A 176 -2.11 11.76 1.11
N MET A 177 -2.30 13.06 0.90
CA MET A 177 -1.19 13.97 0.62
C MET A 177 -0.17 13.97 1.77
N ALA A 178 -0.64 14.06 3.02
CA ALA A 178 0.23 13.99 4.18
C ALA A 178 0.99 12.66 4.30
N GLY A 179 0.42 11.55 3.81
CA GLY A 179 1.01 10.21 3.87
C GLY A 179 2.16 9.96 2.88
N ILE A 180 2.24 10.72 1.78
CA ILE A 180 3.27 10.53 0.73
C ILE A 180 4.68 10.74 1.29
N ILE A 181 4.91 11.87 1.96
CA ILE A 181 6.22 12.23 2.50
C ILE A 181 6.73 11.17 3.49
N PRO A 182 6.00 10.80 4.57
CA PRO A 182 6.46 9.77 5.48
C PRO A 182 6.59 8.41 4.79
N GLY A 183 5.71 8.06 3.85
CA GLY A 183 5.82 6.82 3.08
C GLY A 183 7.11 6.73 2.26
N LEU A 184 7.42 7.76 1.48
CA LEU A 184 8.65 7.81 0.67
C LEU A 184 9.91 7.97 1.51
N MET A 185 9.83 8.71 2.62
CA MET A 185 10.92 8.84 3.59
C MET A 185 11.27 7.47 4.19
N MET A 186 10.27 6.71 4.65
CA MET A 186 10.45 5.36 5.17
C MET A 186 11.01 4.42 4.11
N ALA A 187 10.50 4.48 2.87
CA ALA A 187 11.06 3.71 1.76
C ALA A 187 12.54 4.04 1.52
N GLY A 188 12.89 5.33 1.52
CA GLY A 188 14.27 5.80 1.39
C GLY A 188 15.17 5.30 2.52
N MET A 189 14.69 5.35 3.78
CA MET A 189 15.39 4.81 4.93
C MET A 189 15.65 3.30 4.80
N PHE A 190 14.67 2.53 4.32
CA PHE A 190 14.84 1.09 4.07
C PHE A 190 15.86 0.83 2.97
N ILE A 191 15.83 1.59 1.87
CA ILE A 191 16.80 1.47 0.77
C ILE A 191 18.22 1.77 1.26
N VAL A 192 18.40 2.87 2.00
CA VAL A 192 19.70 3.26 2.58
C VAL A 192 20.20 2.18 3.54
N TYR A 193 19.34 1.66 4.41
CA TYR A 193 19.69 0.57 5.32
C TYR A 193 20.15 -0.68 4.57
N ILE A 194 19.40 -1.13 3.55
CA ILE A 194 19.74 -2.30 2.74
C ILE A 194 21.10 -2.09 2.04
N TYR A 195 21.29 -0.93 1.40
CA TYR A 195 22.53 -0.60 0.71
C TYR A 195 23.74 -0.63 1.66
N ILE A 196 23.64 0.03 2.83
CA ILE A 196 24.71 0.05 3.83
C ILE A 196 25.00 -1.36 4.33
N ARG A 197 23.97 -2.14 4.66
CA ARG A 197 24.13 -3.50 5.19
C ARG A 197 24.73 -4.46 4.17
N CYS A 198 24.33 -4.39 2.90
CA CYS A 198 24.90 -5.22 1.84
C CYS A 198 26.33 -4.78 1.49
N LYS A 199 26.69 -3.52 1.68
CA LYS A 199 28.07 -3.03 1.49
C LYS A 199 29.01 -3.46 2.62
N ILE A 200 28.54 -3.45 3.86
CA ILE A 200 29.31 -3.91 5.03
C ILE A 200 29.44 -5.43 5.04
N THR A 201 28.38 -6.14 4.66
CA THR A 201 28.35 -7.60 4.62
C THR A 201 27.84 -8.08 3.27
N PRO A 202 28.74 -8.22 2.28
CA PRO A 202 28.38 -8.63 0.92
C PRO A 202 27.67 -9.99 0.82
N SER A 203 27.87 -10.88 1.81
CA SER A 203 27.20 -12.18 1.87
C SER A 203 25.69 -12.08 2.14
N LEU A 204 25.17 -10.95 2.63
CA LEU A 204 23.74 -10.79 2.87
C LEU A 204 22.95 -10.57 1.58
N GLY A 205 23.57 -9.96 0.57
CA GLY A 205 22.94 -9.57 -0.68
C GLY A 205 23.95 -9.56 -1.82
N PRO A 206 24.37 -10.75 -2.31
CA PRO A 206 25.32 -10.84 -3.40
C PRO A 206 24.79 -10.06 -4.63
N ALA A 207 25.68 -9.32 -5.28
CA ALA A 207 25.38 -8.73 -6.58
C ALA A 207 25.25 -9.86 -7.62
N LEU A 208 24.48 -9.64 -8.70
CA LEU A 208 24.39 -10.64 -9.78
C LEU A 208 25.80 -10.99 -10.29
N SER A 209 26.01 -12.27 -10.62
CA SER A 209 27.26 -12.70 -11.26
C SER A 209 27.34 -12.10 -12.66
N LYS A 210 28.57 -11.89 -13.16
CA LYS A 210 28.78 -11.34 -14.50
C LYS A 210 28.17 -12.23 -15.59
N GLU A 211 28.08 -13.54 -15.40
CA GLU A 211 27.45 -14.45 -16.36
C GLU A 211 25.92 -14.30 -16.43
N GLU A 212 25.22 -14.14 -15.30
CA GLU A 212 23.79 -13.80 -15.30
C GLU A 212 23.58 -12.38 -15.85
N LEU A 213 24.50 -11.45 -15.57
CA LEU A 213 24.47 -10.12 -16.17
C LEU A 213 24.64 -10.18 -17.69
N VAL A 214 25.52 -11.05 -18.25
CA VAL A 214 25.79 -11.18 -19.70
C VAL A 214 24.57 -11.68 -20.49
N GLU A 215 23.79 -12.62 -19.97
CA GLU A 215 22.49 -13.01 -20.56
C GLU A 215 21.51 -11.82 -20.62
N PHE A 216 21.70 -10.82 -19.74
CA PHE A 216 20.99 -9.55 -19.70
C PHE A 216 21.79 -8.33 -20.23
N GLU A 217 23.07 -8.47 -20.58
CA GLU A 217 23.93 -7.37 -21.06
C GLU A 217 23.82 -7.29 -22.58
N GLU A 218 23.49 -8.40 -23.23
CA GLU A 218 22.90 -8.39 -24.57
C GLU A 218 21.60 -7.53 -24.63
N ILE A 219 20.90 -7.25 -23.50
CA ILE A 219 19.74 -6.32 -23.44
C ILE A 219 20.16 -4.84 -23.61
N SER A 220 21.39 -4.47 -23.25
CA SER A 220 21.67 -3.08 -22.91
C SER A 220 23.12 -2.66 -23.14
N GLU A 221 23.42 -2.19 -24.36
CA GLU A 221 24.71 -1.56 -24.68
C GLU A 221 25.01 -0.26 -23.88
N HIS A 222 24.03 0.31 -23.15
CA HIS A 222 24.23 1.49 -22.28
C HIS A 222 23.62 1.28 -20.89
N PRO A 223 24.35 0.68 -19.93
CA PRO A 223 23.79 0.23 -18.65
C PRO A 223 23.55 1.31 -17.60
N ILE A 224 23.79 2.60 -17.88
CA ILE A 224 23.80 3.62 -16.82
C ILE A 224 23.06 4.89 -17.26
N ARG A 225 22.13 5.35 -16.40
CA ARG A 225 21.49 6.68 -16.33
C ARG A 225 20.14 6.92 -17.02
N PHE A 226 19.33 5.90 -17.36
CA PHE A 226 17.91 6.14 -17.69
C PHE A 226 16.95 5.66 -16.60
N ASN A 227 17.21 4.48 -16.02
CA ASN A 227 16.37 3.88 -14.98
C ASN A 227 16.28 4.75 -13.71
N PHE A 228 17.40 5.37 -13.31
CA PHE A 228 17.43 6.35 -12.22
C PHE A 228 16.66 7.62 -12.54
N PHE A 229 16.63 8.07 -13.80
CA PHE A 229 15.83 9.23 -14.22
C PHE A 229 14.34 8.92 -14.33
N VAL A 230 13.97 7.68 -14.66
CA VAL A 230 12.57 7.24 -14.64
C VAL A 230 12.08 7.03 -13.21
N LEU A 231 12.86 6.39 -12.33
CA LEU A 231 12.53 6.26 -10.91
C LEU A 231 12.55 7.60 -10.17
N ALA A 232 13.57 8.44 -10.42
CA ALA A 232 13.59 9.81 -9.93
C ALA A 232 12.48 10.63 -10.56
N GLY A 233 12.11 10.38 -11.82
CA GLY A 233 10.97 11.00 -12.49
C GLY A 233 9.66 10.62 -11.83
N ILE A 234 9.44 9.36 -11.48
CA ILE A 234 8.26 8.89 -10.73
C ILE A 234 8.26 9.50 -9.33
N ALA A 235 9.39 9.50 -8.63
CA ALA A 235 9.53 10.12 -7.32
C ALA A 235 9.28 11.64 -7.39
N VAL A 236 9.84 12.34 -8.38
CA VAL A 236 9.66 13.78 -8.62
C VAL A 236 8.23 14.09 -9.07
N LEU A 237 7.58 13.23 -9.85
CA LEU A 237 6.17 13.37 -10.23
C LEU A 237 5.23 13.23 -9.03
N ILE A 238 5.61 12.40 -8.05
CA ILE A 238 4.88 12.24 -6.79
C ILE A 238 5.21 13.39 -5.81
N ILE A 239 6.45 13.90 -5.78
CA ILE A 239 6.95 14.91 -4.82
C ILE A 239 6.70 16.35 -5.28
N SER A 240 6.84 16.66 -6.57
CA SER A 240 6.75 18.02 -7.14
C SER A 240 5.41 18.73 -6.92
N PRO A 241 4.25 18.03 -6.95
CA PRO A 241 2.96 18.56 -6.52
C PRO A 241 2.91 19.08 -5.09
N MET A 242 3.83 18.63 -4.24
CA MET A 242 3.73 18.75 -2.78
C MET A 242 4.65 19.81 -2.20
N THR A 243 5.77 20.08 -2.86
CA THR A 243 6.68 21.18 -2.51
C THR A 243 6.17 22.54 -3.01
N GLY A 244 5.03 22.57 -3.71
CA GLY A 244 4.48 23.77 -4.34
C GLY A 244 5.23 24.22 -5.60
N ILE A 245 6.21 23.43 -6.08
CA ILE A 245 7.05 23.77 -7.23
C ILE A 245 6.28 23.59 -8.55
N LEU A 246 5.49 22.51 -8.67
CA LEU A 246 4.55 22.32 -9.78
C LEU A 246 3.19 21.92 -9.22
N PRO A 247 2.07 22.41 -9.73
CA PRO A 247 0.77 21.90 -9.31
C PRO A 247 0.54 20.46 -9.85
N PHE A 248 -0.25 19.66 -9.13
CA PHE A 248 -0.45 18.22 -9.41
C PHE A 248 -0.86 17.91 -10.86
N ASN A 249 -1.71 18.77 -11.42
CA ASN A 249 -2.14 18.72 -12.82
C ASN A 249 -0.95 18.80 -13.81
N THR A 250 0.06 19.60 -13.50
CA THR A 250 1.21 19.85 -14.36
C THR A 250 2.19 18.69 -14.28
N ALA A 251 2.38 18.12 -13.09
CA ALA A 251 3.13 16.86 -12.94
C ALA A 251 2.45 15.73 -13.73
N ALA A 252 1.15 15.53 -13.56
CA ALA A 252 0.39 14.51 -14.29
C ALA A 252 0.44 14.73 -15.82
N LEU A 253 0.32 15.98 -16.29
CA LEU A 253 0.43 16.34 -17.71
C LEU A 253 1.85 16.15 -18.26
N ILE A 254 2.90 16.43 -17.48
CA ILE A 254 4.28 16.16 -17.88
C ILE A 254 4.52 14.65 -17.99
N ALA A 255 4.00 13.85 -17.05
CA ALA A 255 4.08 12.39 -17.13
C ALA A 255 3.37 11.85 -18.40
N LEU A 256 2.17 12.34 -18.67
CA LEU A 256 1.38 11.99 -19.87
C LEU A 256 2.00 12.54 -21.16
N GLY A 257 2.63 13.72 -21.12
CA GLY A 257 3.29 14.37 -22.25
C GLY A 257 4.60 13.69 -22.61
N LEU A 258 5.40 13.29 -21.62
CA LEU A 258 6.57 12.42 -21.83
C LEU A 258 6.14 11.07 -22.41
N PHE A 259 4.99 10.55 -22.01
CA PHE A 259 4.40 9.34 -22.61
C PHE A 259 3.98 9.54 -24.07
N ALA A 260 3.30 10.62 -24.41
CA ALA A 260 2.90 10.93 -25.79
C ALA A 260 4.12 11.17 -26.69
N LEU A 261 5.13 11.91 -26.22
CA LEU A 261 6.41 12.09 -26.90
C LEU A 261 7.10 10.74 -27.12
N PHE A 262 7.19 9.89 -26.10
CA PHE A 262 7.79 8.56 -26.24
C PHE A 262 7.02 7.67 -27.23
N ALA A 263 5.69 7.68 -27.20
CA ALA A 263 4.85 6.91 -28.12
C ALA A 263 4.97 7.37 -29.58
N VAL A 264 5.14 8.67 -29.81
CA VAL A 264 5.30 9.27 -31.15
C VAL A 264 6.70 9.05 -31.71
N PHE A 265 7.74 9.15 -30.88
CA PHE A 265 9.14 8.98 -31.33
C PHE A 265 9.58 7.51 -31.43
N ARG A 266 8.71 6.54 -31.08
CA ARG A 266 9.00 5.09 -31.18
C ARG A 266 9.31 4.58 -32.59
N ASN A 267 8.95 5.33 -33.63
CA ASN A 267 8.92 4.86 -35.03
C ASN A 267 9.88 5.61 -35.98
N LYS A 268 10.77 6.50 -35.50
CA LYS A 268 11.70 7.20 -36.41
C LYS A 268 12.97 6.38 -36.68
N PRO A 269 13.34 6.17 -37.95
CA PRO A 269 14.50 5.39 -38.35
C PRO A 269 15.78 6.24 -38.25
N GLY A 270 16.44 6.15 -37.10
CA GLY A 270 17.77 6.75 -36.86
C GLY A 270 18.41 6.26 -35.55
N THR A 271 17.86 5.18 -34.98
CA THR A 271 18.26 4.57 -33.71
C THR A 271 18.09 3.06 -33.89
N SER A 272 18.92 2.48 -34.75
CA SER A 272 19.05 1.02 -34.99
C SER A 272 20.35 0.58 -34.29
N TYR A 273 20.52 -0.59 -33.68
CA TYR A 273 19.93 -1.94 -33.79
C TYR A 273 19.81 -2.50 -32.34
N ASP A 274 18.85 -3.32 -31.93
CA ASP A 274 18.92 -4.79 -31.99
C ASP A 274 17.59 -5.42 -31.45
N LEU A 275 17.42 -6.74 -31.60
CA LEU A 275 16.22 -7.55 -31.27
C LEU A 275 15.64 -7.41 -29.83
N TYR A 276 16.24 -6.60 -28.97
CA TYR A 276 15.99 -6.46 -27.53
C TYR A 276 14.99 -5.37 -27.10
N LEU A 277 14.54 -4.50 -28.01
CA LEU A 277 13.62 -3.39 -27.68
C LEU A 277 12.22 -3.86 -27.22
N LYS A 278 11.75 -5.04 -27.65
CA LYS A 278 10.41 -5.53 -27.30
C LYS A 278 10.28 -5.82 -25.81
N GLU A 279 11.29 -6.41 -25.20
CA GLU A 279 11.25 -6.79 -23.78
C GLU A 279 11.51 -5.59 -22.87
N LYS A 280 12.44 -4.70 -23.25
CA LYS A 280 12.66 -3.41 -22.59
C LYS A 280 11.44 -2.50 -22.64
N ASN A 281 10.79 -2.38 -23.80
CA ASN A 281 9.53 -1.63 -23.93
C ASN A 281 8.38 -2.32 -23.18
N ARG A 282 8.32 -3.67 -23.16
CA ARG A 282 7.34 -4.42 -22.35
C ARG A 282 7.51 -4.13 -20.85
N LEU A 283 8.75 -4.11 -20.36
CA LEU A 283 9.07 -3.85 -18.94
C LEU A 283 8.82 -2.39 -18.54
N LEU A 284 9.20 -1.42 -19.38
CA LEU A 284 8.85 0.00 -19.17
C LEU A 284 7.33 0.22 -19.20
N PHE A 285 6.62 -0.47 -20.10
CA PHE A 285 5.16 -0.43 -20.16
C PHE A 285 4.50 -1.07 -18.92
N SER A 286 5.18 -1.99 -18.24
CA SER A 286 4.67 -2.59 -17.00
C SER A 286 4.71 -1.61 -15.83
N GLY A 287 5.79 -0.83 -15.68
CA GLY A 287 5.89 0.23 -14.65
C GLY A 287 4.91 1.40 -14.81
N MET A 288 4.46 1.63 -16.04
CA MET A 288 3.56 2.73 -16.38
C MET A 288 2.10 2.45 -15.99
N LEU A 289 1.67 1.19 -16.01
CA LEU A 289 0.30 0.82 -15.66
C LEU A 289 -0.11 1.23 -14.23
N PRO A 290 0.70 1.01 -13.18
CA PRO A 290 0.48 1.58 -11.86
C PRO A 290 0.22 3.08 -11.88
N LEU A 291 1.00 3.84 -12.65
CA LEU A 291 0.88 5.29 -12.74
C LEU A 291 -0.41 5.70 -13.43
N VAL A 292 -0.79 5.03 -14.52
CA VAL A 292 -2.06 5.30 -15.22
C VAL A 292 -3.24 5.07 -14.27
N ILE A 293 -3.25 3.96 -13.54
CA ILE A 293 -4.30 3.66 -12.55
C ILE A 293 -4.33 4.73 -11.46
N PHE A 294 -3.17 5.04 -10.88
CA PHE A 294 -3.02 6.06 -9.85
C PHE A 294 -3.53 7.43 -10.31
N PHE A 295 -3.06 7.94 -11.46
CA PHE A 295 -3.47 9.26 -11.96
C PHE A 295 -4.93 9.29 -12.42
N SER A 296 -5.43 8.20 -13.03
CA SER A 296 -6.83 8.11 -13.47
C SER A 296 -7.82 8.30 -12.32
N MET A 297 -7.46 7.84 -11.13
CA MET A 297 -8.27 7.97 -9.93
C MET A 297 -7.94 9.23 -9.13
N MET A 298 -6.65 9.53 -8.95
CA MET A 298 -6.23 10.54 -7.99
C MET A 298 -6.39 11.97 -8.53
N VAL A 299 -6.27 12.18 -9.85
CA VAL A 299 -6.49 13.51 -10.46
C VAL A 299 -7.94 13.97 -10.30
N PRO A 300 -8.98 13.18 -10.70
CA PRO A 300 -10.37 13.61 -10.50
C PRO A 300 -10.74 13.77 -9.03
N PHE A 301 -10.17 12.95 -8.15
CA PHE A 301 -10.41 13.02 -6.71
C PHE A 301 -9.85 14.30 -6.08
N ILE A 302 -8.58 14.62 -6.33
CA ILE A 302 -7.91 15.80 -5.76
C ILE A 302 -8.54 17.09 -6.27
N ASN A 303 -8.97 17.11 -7.54
CA ASN A 303 -9.65 18.27 -8.13
C ASN A 303 -11.11 18.43 -7.68
N GLY A 304 -11.65 17.48 -6.90
CA GLY A 304 -13.02 17.51 -6.42
C GLY A 304 -14.07 17.22 -7.50
N TRP A 305 -13.67 16.67 -8.66
CA TRP A 305 -14.60 16.31 -9.74
C TRP A 305 -15.41 15.06 -9.40
N THR A 306 -14.83 14.16 -8.61
CA THR A 306 -15.42 12.89 -8.21
C THR A 306 -15.29 12.70 -6.71
N SER A 307 -16.32 12.15 -6.08
CA SER A 307 -16.29 11.66 -4.70
C SER A 307 -15.32 10.48 -4.56
N LEU A 308 -14.92 10.17 -3.32
CA LEU A 308 -14.02 9.05 -3.04
C LEU A 308 -14.53 7.70 -3.61
N VAL A 309 -15.85 7.49 -3.54
CA VAL A 309 -16.50 6.28 -4.07
C VAL A 309 -16.36 6.24 -5.59
N GLU A 310 -16.70 7.33 -6.28
CA GLU A 310 -16.59 7.43 -7.74
C GLU A 310 -15.15 7.27 -8.22
N SER A 311 -14.18 7.91 -7.55
CA SER A 311 -12.76 7.74 -7.87
C SER A 311 -12.33 6.28 -7.71
N SER A 312 -12.70 5.62 -6.60
CA SER A 312 -12.35 4.21 -6.40
C SER A 312 -12.94 3.29 -7.45
N ALA A 313 -14.15 3.59 -7.96
CA ALA A 313 -14.75 2.87 -9.07
C ALA A 313 -13.95 3.08 -10.38
N VAL A 314 -13.51 4.31 -10.67
CA VAL A 314 -12.65 4.62 -11.82
C VAL A 314 -11.33 3.84 -11.74
N GLY A 315 -10.68 3.81 -10.57
CA GLY A 315 -9.45 3.04 -10.35
C GLY A 315 -9.65 1.54 -10.59
N ALA A 316 -10.68 0.96 -9.98
CA ALA A 316 -11.02 -0.45 -10.14
C ALA A 316 -11.35 -0.83 -11.59
N MET A 317 -12.14 0.00 -12.29
CA MET A 317 -12.45 -0.20 -13.70
C MET A 317 -11.21 -0.07 -14.59
N THR A 318 -10.31 0.87 -14.30
CA THR A 318 -9.06 1.05 -15.05
C THR A 318 -8.13 -0.16 -14.88
N ALA A 319 -8.00 -0.67 -13.66
CA ALA A 319 -7.21 -1.88 -13.38
C ALA A 319 -7.81 -3.13 -14.05
N PHE A 320 -9.12 -3.30 -13.95
CA PHE A 320 -9.84 -4.39 -14.60
C PHE A 320 -9.70 -4.33 -16.13
N GLY A 321 -9.97 -3.16 -16.72
CA GLY A 321 -9.83 -2.92 -18.15
C GLY A 321 -8.41 -3.19 -18.64
N ALA A 322 -7.40 -2.74 -17.89
CA ALA A 322 -6.01 -3.02 -18.22
C ALA A 322 -5.67 -4.51 -18.19
N ALA A 323 -6.18 -5.26 -17.21
CA ALA A 323 -5.98 -6.71 -17.12
C ALA A 323 -6.67 -7.46 -18.28
N VAL A 324 -7.86 -7.02 -18.70
CA VAL A 324 -8.58 -7.55 -19.87
C VAL A 324 -7.85 -7.23 -21.16
N LEU A 325 -7.43 -5.97 -21.39
CA LEU A 325 -6.69 -5.55 -22.58
C LEU A 325 -5.35 -6.26 -22.73
N LYS A 326 -4.70 -6.63 -21.62
CA LYS A 326 -3.49 -7.47 -21.63
C LYS A 326 -3.76 -8.97 -21.84
N GLY A 327 -5.03 -9.39 -21.94
CA GLY A 327 -5.41 -10.80 -22.10
C GLY A 327 -5.11 -11.67 -20.87
N ARG A 328 -4.94 -11.06 -19.69
CA ARG A 328 -4.56 -11.76 -18.45
C ARG A 328 -5.73 -12.02 -17.51
N MET A 329 -6.88 -11.42 -17.80
CA MET A 329 -8.11 -11.65 -17.06
C MET A 329 -8.74 -12.98 -17.49
N THR A 330 -8.42 -14.05 -16.78
CA THR A 330 -9.10 -15.34 -16.92
C THR A 330 -10.27 -15.45 -15.95
N ARG A 331 -11.18 -16.41 -16.19
CA ARG A 331 -12.28 -16.68 -15.24
C ARG A 331 -11.77 -17.00 -13.83
N HIS A 332 -10.64 -17.69 -13.74
CA HIS A 332 -9.99 -18.02 -12.47
C HIS A 332 -9.49 -16.75 -11.75
N VAL A 333 -8.74 -15.89 -12.45
CA VAL A 333 -8.25 -14.62 -11.91
C VAL A 333 -9.41 -13.73 -11.44
N PHE A 334 -10.50 -13.69 -12.21
CA PHE A 334 -11.70 -12.92 -11.82
C PHE A 334 -12.36 -13.49 -10.57
N GLU A 335 -12.62 -14.80 -10.51
CA GLU A 335 -13.26 -15.44 -9.35
C GLU A 335 -12.41 -15.28 -8.08
N GLU A 336 -11.10 -15.49 -8.20
CA GLU A 336 -10.16 -15.33 -7.10
C GLU A 336 -10.12 -13.88 -6.60
N SER A 337 -10.06 -12.91 -7.52
CA SER A 337 -10.09 -11.49 -7.18
C SER A 337 -11.38 -11.11 -6.43
N VAL A 338 -12.54 -11.56 -6.91
CA VAL A 338 -13.85 -11.29 -6.27
C VAL A 338 -13.95 -11.97 -4.91
N ARG A 339 -13.54 -13.24 -4.80
CA ARG A 339 -13.60 -14.01 -3.55
C ARG A 339 -12.69 -13.41 -2.48
N ASN A 340 -11.46 -13.07 -2.82
CA ASN A 340 -10.51 -12.44 -1.91
C ASN A 340 -10.98 -11.03 -1.51
N THR A 341 -11.55 -10.28 -2.46
CA THR A 341 -12.18 -8.98 -2.18
C THR A 341 -13.30 -9.11 -1.16
N LEU A 342 -14.20 -10.06 -1.35
CA LEU A 342 -15.31 -10.31 -0.42
C LEU A 342 -14.78 -10.71 0.97
N ALA A 343 -13.83 -11.65 1.03
CA ALA A 343 -13.27 -12.12 2.30
C ALA A 343 -12.61 -10.99 3.09
N ILE A 344 -11.79 -10.15 2.44
CA ILE A 344 -11.08 -9.06 3.10
C ILE A 344 -12.03 -7.93 3.45
N SER A 345 -12.98 -7.58 2.58
CA SER A 345 -14.01 -6.59 2.89
C SER A 345 -14.82 -6.99 4.12
N CYS A 346 -15.23 -8.27 4.22
CA CYS A 346 -15.89 -8.81 5.40
C CYS A 346 -15.00 -8.72 6.65
N MET A 347 -13.71 -9.09 6.53
CA MET A 347 -12.77 -8.97 7.64
C MET A 347 -12.65 -7.52 8.13
N PHE A 348 -12.52 -6.55 7.23
CA PHE A 348 -12.47 -5.13 7.57
C PHE A 348 -13.77 -4.66 8.22
N MET A 349 -14.93 -5.02 7.67
CA MET A 349 -16.22 -4.67 8.28
C MET A 349 -16.31 -5.17 9.72
N LEU A 350 -15.91 -6.42 9.98
CA LEU A 350 -15.90 -6.97 11.34
C LEU A 350 -14.93 -6.22 12.28
N ILE A 351 -13.73 -5.85 11.79
CA ILE A 351 -12.76 -5.07 12.57
C ILE A 351 -13.34 -3.69 12.91
N VAL A 352 -13.98 -3.01 11.95
CA VAL A 352 -14.57 -1.69 12.17
C VAL A 352 -15.73 -1.76 13.15
N VAL A 353 -16.60 -2.78 13.04
CA VAL A 353 -17.69 -3.00 14.00
C VAL A 353 -17.15 -3.24 15.41
N ALA A 354 -16.14 -4.10 15.54
CA ALA A 354 -15.47 -4.36 16.80
C ALA A 354 -14.84 -3.09 17.40
N ALA A 355 -14.15 -2.29 16.58
CA ALA A 355 -13.52 -1.04 17.01
C ALA A 355 -14.55 0.01 17.43
N LEU A 356 -15.65 0.17 16.69
CA LEU A 356 -16.73 1.09 17.05
C LEU A 356 -17.46 0.64 18.32
N GLY A 357 -17.68 -0.66 18.49
CA GLY A 357 -18.25 -1.22 19.72
C GLY A 357 -17.33 -0.99 20.91
N PHE A 358 -16.04 -1.29 20.78
CA PHE A 358 -15.04 -1.03 21.82
C PHE A 358 -14.97 0.45 22.17
N GLY A 359 -14.90 1.33 21.17
CA GLY A 359 -14.91 2.78 21.36
C GLY A 359 -16.15 3.27 22.09
N ALA A 360 -17.33 2.78 21.74
CA ALA A 360 -18.58 3.16 22.41
C ALA A 360 -18.63 2.72 23.89
N VAL A 361 -18.13 1.52 24.22
CA VAL A 361 -17.99 1.07 25.61
C VAL A 361 -16.98 1.93 26.36
N PHE A 362 -15.84 2.21 25.73
CA PHE A 362 -14.76 3.01 26.30
C PHE A 362 -15.19 4.46 26.57
N ASP A 363 -15.94 5.06 25.64
CA ASP A 363 -16.55 6.37 25.77
C ASP A 363 -17.63 6.39 26.87
N GLY A 364 -18.46 5.34 26.95
CA GLY A 364 -19.48 5.17 27.98
C GLY A 364 -18.92 5.09 29.40
N LEU A 365 -17.68 4.62 29.55
CA LEU A 365 -16.93 4.64 30.81
C LEU A 365 -16.39 6.03 31.18
N GLY A 366 -16.49 7.03 30.31
CA GLY A 366 -15.88 8.34 30.53
C GLY A 366 -14.35 8.33 30.41
N ALA A 367 -13.76 7.25 29.89
CA ALA A 367 -12.32 7.08 29.80
C ALA A 367 -11.66 8.12 28.89
N VAL A 368 -12.36 8.60 27.85
CA VAL A 368 -11.88 9.71 27.02
C VAL A 368 -11.70 10.99 27.84
N ARG A 369 -12.59 11.26 28.81
CA ARG A 369 -12.44 12.43 29.71
C ARG A 369 -11.29 12.24 30.70
N ALA A 370 -11.08 11.03 31.18
CA ALA A 370 -9.92 10.71 32.02
C ALA A 370 -8.59 10.88 31.25
N ILE A 371 -8.55 10.46 29.99
CA ILE A 371 -7.39 10.65 29.10
C ILE A 371 -7.19 12.14 28.80
N ASP A 372 -8.26 12.89 28.51
CA ASP A 372 -8.18 14.35 28.27
C ASP A 372 -7.67 15.09 29.52
N GLY A 373 -8.14 14.73 30.71
CA GLY A 373 -7.64 15.26 31.99
C GLY A 373 -6.17 14.89 32.25
N LEU A 374 -5.75 13.65 31.97
CA LEU A 374 -4.35 13.24 32.07
C LEU A 374 -3.45 14.11 31.16
N PHE A 375 -3.83 14.29 29.90
CA PHE A 375 -3.01 15.05 28.95
C PHE A 375 -3.02 16.56 29.22
N ARG A 376 -4.18 17.15 29.56
CA ARG A 376 -4.34 18.59 29.74
C ARG A 376 -3.99 19.07 31.15
N GLU A 377 -4.49 18.39 32.17
CA GLU A 377 -4.38 18.83 33.57
C GLU A 377 -3.09 18.33 34.22
N GLN A 378 -2.70 17.07 33.99
CA GLN A 378 -1.51 16.49 34.63
C GLN A 378 -0.23 16.69 33.81
N LEU A 379 -0.29 16.49 32.49
CA LEU A 379 0.85 16.62 31.60
C LEU A 379 1.01 18.03 30.99
N GLY A 380 0.02 18.91 31.18
CA GLY A 380 0.08 20.30 30.72
C GLY A 380 0.19 20.46 29.20
N LEU A 381 -0.21 19.44 28.42
CA LEU A 381 -0.12 19.49 26.97
C LEU A 381 -1.32 20.28 26.44
N ASN A 382 -1.03 21.40 25.76
CA ASN A 382 -2.06 22.21 25.11
C ASN A 382 -2.81 21.38 24.05
N PRO A 383 -4.13 21.56 23.91
CA PRO A 383 -4.86 21.06 22.77
C PRO A 383 -4.49 21.94 21.57
N TRP A 384 -3.38 21.60 20.90
CA TRP A 384 -2.87 22.15 19.63
C TRP A 384 -3.56 23.39 19.07
#